data_AF-A0A947XLU0-F1
#
_entry.id   AF-A0A947XLU0-F1
#
_cell.length_a   1.000
_cell.length_b   1.000
_cell.length_c   1.000
_cell.angle_alpha   90.00
_cell.angle_beta   90.00
_cell.angle_gamma   90.00
#
_symmetry.space_group_name_H-M   'P 1'
#
loop_
_entity.id
_entity.type
_entity.pdbx_description
1 polymer ?
#
loop_
_entity_poly.entity_id
_entity_poly.type
_entity_poly.pdbx_seq_one_letter_code
_entity_poly.pdbx_strand_id
1 'polypeptide(L)' 'MNKLPAITLTFWVMKICATTLGETAGDLLSMTLDVGYAASSLILISLFLLTLIGQLRAN' A
#
# COMPACT_ATOMS: atom_id res chain seq x y z
N MET A 1 -18.20 -15.85 11.89
CA MET A 1 -17.42 -15.70 10.64
C MET A 1 -16.16 -14.94 10.99
N ASN A 2 -15.01 -15.63 11.06
CA ASN A 2 -13.76 -15.05 11.55
C ASN A 2 -13.16 -14.12 10.48
N LYS A 3 -13.63 -12.86 10.41
CA LYS A 3 -13.13 -11.81 9.51
C LYS A 3 -11.83 -11.15 10.04
N LEU A 4 -11.22 -11.75 11.05
CA LEU A 4 -9.93 -11.33 11.57
C LEU A 4 -8.86 -12.23 10.96
N PRO A 5 -7.85 -11.67 10.25
CA PRO A 5 -6.69 -12.45 9.90
C PRO A 5 -6.13 -13.01 11.21
N ALA A 6 -5.81 -14.31 11.24
CA ALA A 6 -5.13 -14.88 12.38
C ALA A 6 -3.91 -14.00 12.66
N ILE A 7 -3.77 -13.52 13.90
CA ILE A 7 -2.64 -12.68 14.33
C ILE A 7 -1.42 -13.61 14.48
N THR A 8 -1.03 -14.21 13.36
CA THR A 8 0.11 -15.09 13.22
C THR A 8 1.32 -14.27 12.82
N LEU A 9 2.49 -14.87 12.91
CA LEU A 9 3.77 -14.23 12.57
C LEU A 9 3.75 -13.62 11.15
N THR A 10 3.06 -14.28 10.21
CA THR A 10 2.87 -13.80 8.83
C THR A 10 2.13 -12.47 8.75
N PHE A 11 1.13 -12.22 9.60
CA PHE A 11 0.43 -10.93 9.65
C PHE A 11 1.38 -9.78 9.99
N TRP A 12 2.24 -9.98 11.00
CA TRP A 12 3.20 -8.97 11.43
C TRP A 12 4.28 -8.71 10.39
N VAL A 13 4.82 -9.77 9.77
CA VAL A 13 5.81 -9.64 8.68
C VAL A 13 5.20 -8.89 7.50
N MET A 14 4.01 -9.28 7.05
CA MET A 14 3.30 -8.59 5.96
C MET A 14 3.04 -7.12 6.29
N LYS A 15 2.65 -6.81 7.53
CA LYS A 15 2.42 -5.43 7.97
C LYS A 15 3.69 -4.58 7.91
N ILE A 16 4.81 -5.11 8.42
CA ILE A 16 6.10 -4.41 8.38
C ILE A 16 6.55 -4.21 6.92
N CYS A 17 6.52 -5.27 6.11
CA CYS A 17 6.85 -5.18 4.68
C CYS A 17 5.95 -4.17 3.97
N ALA A 18 4.65 -4.15 4.22
CA ALA A 18 3.73 -3.19 3.62
C ALA A 18 4.10 -1.74 3.97
N THR A 19 4.46 -1.45 5.22
CA THR A 19 4.87 -0.09 5.64
C THR A 19 6.24 0.30 5.08
N THR A 20 7.22 -0.59 5.09
CA THR A 20 8.57 -0.30 4.58
C THR A 20 8.56 -0.18 3.06
N LEU A 21 7.91 -1.12 2.36
CA LEU A 21 7.79 -1.10 0.91
C LEU A 21 6.98 0.12 0.45
N GLY A 22 5.93 0.52 1.17
CA GLY A 22 5.12 1.70 0.84
C GLY A 22 5.92 3.00 0.85
N GLU A 23 6.69 3.24 1.92
CA GLU A 23 7.55 4.43 2.04
C GLU A 23 8.67 4.42 0.98
N THR A 24 9.38 3.29 0.80
CA THR A 24 10.45 3.18 -0.20
C THR A 24 9.91 3.32 -1.63
N ALA A 25 8.72 2.78 -1.94
CA ALA A 25 8.11 2.93 -3.25
C ALA A 25 7.70 4.39 -3.53
N GLY A 26 7.18 5.11 -2.51
CA GLY A 26 6.86 6.53 -2.61
C GLY A 26 8.10 7.41 -2.80
N ASP A 27 9.19 7.09 -2.10
CA ASP A 27 10.48 7.77 -2.24
C ASP A 27 11.09 7.54 -3.62
N LEU A 28 11.10 6.29 -4.10
CA LEU A 28 11.53 5.96 -5.46
C LEU A 28 10.72 6.70 -6.53
N LEU A 29 9.39 6.78 -6.39
CA LEU A 29 8.57 7.54 -7.34
C LEU A 29 8.84 9.04 -7.29
N SER A 30 9.09 9.60 -6.11
CA SER A 30 9.31 11.04 -5.95
C SER A 30 10.70 11.48 -6.39
N MET A 31 11.73 10.73 -5.99
CA MET A 31 13.14 11.10 -6.15
C MET A 31 13.78 10.51 -7.41
N THR A 32 13.45 9.27 -7.79
CA THR A 32 14.12 8.60 -8.94
C THR A 32 13.49 8.96 -10.27
N LEU A 33 12.17 9.21 -10.29
CA LEU A 33 11.44 9.54 -11.51
C LEU A 33 11.19 11.05 -11.68
N ASP A 34 11.64 11.89 -10.74
CA ASP A 34 11.47 13.35 -10.71
C ASP A 34 10.00 13.81 -10.92
N VAL A 35 9.03 12.94 -10.63
CA VAL A 35 7.60 13.22 -10.85
C VAL A 35 7.08 14.28 -9.87
N GLY A 36 7.85 14.54 -8.81
CA GLY A 36 7.52 15.46 -7.73
C GLY A 36 6.66 14.81 -6.64
N TYR A 37 6.82 15.29 -5.40
CA TYR A 37 6.20 14.75 -4.19
C TYR A 37 4.65 14.69 -4.25
N ALA A 38 4.04 15.67 -4.94
CA ALA A 38 2.59 15.71 -5.10
C ALA A 38 2.07 14.63 -6.05
N ALA A 39 2.79 14.34 -7.14
CA ALA A 39 2.37 13.35 -8.12
C ALA A 39 2.57 11.92 -7.62
N SER A 40 3.69 11.65 -6.93
CA SER A 40 3.94 10.35 -6.30
C SER A 40 2.91 10.01 -5.21
N SER A 41 2.53 10.99 -4.38
CA SER A 41 1.45 10.84 -3.40
C SER A 41 0.11 10.54 -4.06
N LEU A 42 -0.23 11.24 -5.16
CA LEU A 42 -1.44 10.97 -5.93
C LEU A 42 -1.45 9.56 -6.53
N ILE A 43 -0.30 9.07 -7.00
CA ILE A 43 -0.18 7.71 -7.53
C ILE A 43 -0.40 6.68 -6.44
N LEU A 44 0.22 6.82 -5.25
CA LEU A 44 0.00 5.91 -4.12
C LEU A 44 -1.47 5.92 -3.64
N ILE A 45 -2.08 7.10 -3.54
CA ILE A 45 -3.51 7.24 -3.20
C ILE A 45 -4.39 6.56 -4.26
N SER A 46 -4.07 6.74 -5.56
CA SER A 46 -4.85 6.12 -6.64
C SER A 46 -4.76 4.59 -6.59
N LEU A 47 -3.57 4.04 -6.32
CA LEU A 47 -3.35 2.60 -6.17
C LEU A 47 -4.12 2.06 -4.96
N PHE A 48 -4.10 2.77 -3.84
CA PHE A 48 -4.88 2.42 -2.65
C PHE A 48 -6.38 2.41 -2.95
N LEU A 49 -6.91 3.43 -3.62
CA LEU A 49 -8.33 3.49 -3.98
C LEU A 49 -8.72 2.37 -4.96
N LEU A 50 -7.89 2.06 -5.95
CA LEU A 50 -8.15 0.96 -6.89
C LEU A 50 -8.23 -0.39 -6.18
N THR A 51 -7.27 -0.67 -5.30
CA THR A 51 -7.25 -1.91 -4.52
C THR A 51 -8.40 -1.98 -3.51
N LEU A 52 -8.74 -0.86 -2.87
CA LEU A 52 -9.88 -0.75 -1.98
C LEU A 52 -11.21 -1.02 -2.69
N ILE A 53 -11.43 -0.40 -3.86
CA ILE A 53 -12.65 -0.63 -4.66
C ILE A 53 -12.69 -2.08 -5.13
N GLY A 54 -11.56 -2.65 -5.57
CA GLY A 54 -11.46 -4.07 -5.93
C GLY A 54 -11.87 -4.98 -4.77
N GLN A 55 -11.38 -4.71 -3.56
CA GLN A 55 -11.74 -5.46 -2.35
C GLN A 55 -13.22 -5.31 -1.99
N LEU A 56 -13.77 -4.10 -2.08
CA LEU A 56 -15.19 -3.83 -1.82
C LEU A 56 -16.11 -4.51 -2.85
N ARG A 57 -15.65 -4.71 -4.09
CA ARG A 57 -16.39 -5.45 -5.13
C ARG A 57 -16.24 -6.96 -5.02
N ALA A 58 -15.11 -7.43 -4.49
CA ALA A 58 -14.83 -8.84 -4.30
C ALA A 58 -15.51 -9.45 -3.06
N ASN A 59 -16.11 -8.62 -2.20
CA ASN A 59 -16.86 -9.02 -1.01
C ASN A 59 -18.35 -8.72 -1.16
#